data_AF-A0A178EX00-F1
#
_entry.id   AF-A0A178EX00-F1
#
_cell.length_a   1.000
_cell.length_b   1.000
_cell.length_c   1.000
_cell.angle_alpha   90.00
_cell.angle_beta   90.00
_cell.angle_gamma   90.00
#
_symmetry.space_group_name_H-M   'P 1'
#
loop_
_entity.id
_entity.type
_entity.pdbx_description
1 polymer ?
#
loop_
_entity_poly.entity_id
_entity_poly.type
_entity_poly.pdbx_seq_one_letter_code
_entity_poly.pdbx_strand_id
1 'polypeptide(L)'
;MTSIPIFESVSRFLPPANEDVQFWWKVTGRHMACMMHEAGYPEYRQVECLLFHRFKVIPCLGPRPHSDTPWYKSRVGGGAADGCPINYSWRFGTIERKPHIRNFIEPLGALTKTPADPLNEVATKALLQDYSMTLPNVDLEAFWTFAPHYRPRIIEKEDMEKLAGASLLVGAEMSPDSRTIDIKAYMYPRVPSQTSQLLTTILPQAMRDTYGEDVCLDSLNFVHDFMTNDPQGSQLALTGTTGIDCCKLQETRVKIYVITRNTSFDHIAAIMTLGGRRSISGELLGQLKALWYELKGAPAELPSSEQLPVQTKPDGSRNPIVVPFYFDIQPRLALPDVKAYIDVSTSPVSDLAAAKAVVRHLEQHGSGQNPKAYLNVLKDITPVEELETQKGALAFYSVAVKKNELDITSYFNPQVYKRYFAHEVQLNGQRRSVFE
;
A
#
# COMPACT_ATOMS: atom_id res chain seq x y z
N MET A 1 3.11 -23.63 -14.24
CA MET A 1 3.36 -22.98 -12.92
C MET A 1 4.40 -23.77 -12.17
N THR A 2 5.35 -23.09 -11.54
CA THR A 2 6.35 -23.73 -10.66
C THR A 2 5.67 -24.29 -9.42
N SER A 3 6.06 -25.50 -9.00
CA SER A 3 5.58 -26.11 -7.75
C SER A 3 6.07 -25.30 -6.55
N ILE A 4 5.21 -25.10 -5.56
CA ILE A 4 5.56 -24.49 -4.27
C ILE A 4 5.20 -25.50 -3.17
N PRO A 5 6.15 -26.37 -2.76
CA PRO A 5 5.85 -27.52 -1.91
C PRO A 5 5.12 -27.20 -0.62
N ILE A 6 5.44 -26.07 0.03
CA ILE A 6 4.77 -25.64 1.26
C ILE A 6 3.31 -25.28 1.00
N PHE A 7 3.03 -24.55 -0.08
CA PHE A 7 1.65 -24.20 -0.47
C PHE A 7 0.83 -25.44 -0.77
N GLU A 8 1.39 -26.40 -1.51
CA GLU A 8 0.74 -27.68 -1.83
C GLU A 8 0.47 -28.51 -0.57
N SER A 9 1.45 -28.56 0.34
CA SER A 9 1.33 -29.29 1.60
C SER A 9 0.27 -28.69 2.51
N VAL A 10 0.24 -27.36 2.68
CA VAL A 10 -0.81 -26.67 3.43
C VAL A 10 -2.16 -26.91 2.76
N SER A 11 -2.26 -26.71 1.44
CA SER A 11 -3.50 -26.85 0.68
C SER A 11 -4.14 -28.23 0.80
N ARG A 12 -3.34 -29.30 0.88
CA ARG A 12 -3.81 -30.68 0.99
C ARG A 12 -4.67 -30.93 2.23
N PHE A 13 -4.40 -30.23 3.32
CA PHE A 13 -5.02 -30.48 4.63
C PHE A 13 -5.94 -29.35 5.09
N LEU A 14 -6.22 -28.36 4.24
CA LEU A 14 -7.21 -27.33 4.56
C LEU A 14 -8.61 -27.93 4.60
N PRO A 15 -9.48 -27.47 5.53
CA PRO A 15 -10.86 -27.91 5.58
C PRO A 15 -11.62 -27.47 4.30
N PRO A 16 -12.72 -28.17 3.96
CA PRO A 16 -13.62 -27.73 2.90
C PRO A 16 -14.05 -26.27 3.10
N ALA A 17 -14.23 -25.56 1.99
CA ALA A 17 -14.63 -24.15 1.98
C ALA A 17 -15.60 -23.88 0.85
N ASN A 18 -16.30 -22.74 0.90
CA ASN A 18 -17.13 -22.30 -0.22
C ASN A 18 -16.28 -21.94 -1.46
N GLU A 19 -16.93 -21.78 -2.61
CA GLU A 19 -16.25 -21.49 -3.88
C GLU A 19 -15.43 -20.20 -3.84
N ASP A 20 -15.91 -19.17 -3.14
CA ASP A 20 -15.23 -17.88 -3.02
C ASP A 20 -13.87 -18.01 -2.33
N VAL A 21 -13.87 -18.66 -1.16
CA VAL A 21 -12.68 -18.92 -0.36
C VAL A 21 -11.72 -19.83 -1.11
N GLN A 22 -12.23 -20.85 -1.82
CA GLN A 22 -11.39 -21.73 -2.65
C GLN A 22 -10.71 -20.96 -3.79
N PHE A 23 -11.45 -20.12 -4.50
CA PHE A 23 -10.90 -19.29 -5.58
C PHE A 23 -9.79 -18.37 -5.04
N TRP A 24 -10.10 -17.60 -3.99
CA TRP A 24 -9.15 -16.66 -3.41
C TRP A 24 -7.92 -17.36 -2.83
N TRP A 25 -8.06 -18.58 -2.31
CA TRP A 25 -6.90 -19.38 -1.85
C TRP A 25 -5.99 -19.80 -3.00
N LYS A 26 -6.57 -20.32 -4.09
CA LYS A 26 -5.80 -20.74 -5.27
C LYS A 26 -5.04 -19.58 -5.91
N VAL A 27 -5.59 -18.37 -5.87
CA VAL A 27 -4.96 -17.16 -6.42
C VAL A 27 -4.03 -16.50 -5.39
N THR A 28 -4.60 -15.90 -4.36
CA THR A 28 -3.85 -15.04 -3.42
C THR A 28 -3.02 -15.85 -2.42
N GLY A 29 -3.49 -17.03 -2.00
CA GLY A 29 -2.70 -17.92 -1.16
C GLY A 29 -1.42 -18.37 -1.87
N ARG A 30 -1.52 -18.67 -3.17
CA ARG A 30 -0.37 -19.00 -4.00
C ARG A 30 0.58 -17.81 -4.18
N HIS A 31 0.06 -16.60 -4.42
CA HIS A 31 0.90 -15.38 -4.49
C HIS A 31 1.68 -15.15 -3.19
N MET A 32 1.01 -15.28 -2.04
CA MET A 32 1.63 -15.16 -0.72
C MET A 32 2.72 -16.22 -0.50
N ALA A 33 2.48 -17.46 -0.92
CA ALA A 33 3.47 -18.52 -0.81
C ALA A 33 4.71 -18.25 -1.67
N CYS A 34 4.53 -17.82 -2.92
CA CYS A 34 5.63 -17.45 -3.81
C CYS A 34 6.46 -16.32 -3.21
N MET A 35 5.81 -15.26 -2.72
CA MET A 35 6.51 -14.14 -2.09
C MET A 35 7.36 -14.57 -0.88
N MET A 36 6.81 -15.39 0.02
CA MET A 36 7.54 -15.81 1.21
C MET A 36 8.68 -16.78 0.87
N HIS A 37 8.46 -17.66 -0.11
CA HIS A 37 9.50 -18.56 -0.61
C HIS A 37 10.68 -17.78 -1.20
N GLU A 38 10.41 -16.89 -2.15
CA GLU A 38 11.43 -16.06 -2.81
C GLU A 38 12.11 -15.10 -1.82
N ALA A 39 11.40 -14.64 -0.79
CA ALA A 39 11.96 -13.81 0.27
C ALA A 39 12.78 -14.61 1.31
N GLY A 40 12.87 -15.94 1.18
CA GLY A 40 13.67 -16.79 2.05
C GLY A 40 13.11 -16.93 3.47
N TYR A 41 11.79 -16.93 3.63
CA TYR A 41 11.15 -17.09 4.93
C TYR A 41 11.42 -18.51 5.46
N PRO A 42 11.69 -18.69 6.77
CA PRO A 42 11.74 -20.03 7.35
C PRO A 42 10.44 -20.80 7.09
N GLU A 43 10.53 -22.11 6.84
CA GLU A 43 9.36 -22.92 6.44
C GLU A 43 8.20 -22.83 7.44
N TYR A 44 8.49 -22.88 8.75
CA TYR A 44 7.48 -22.73 9.80
C TYR A 44 6.73 -21.40 9.68
N ARG A 45 7.44 -20.32 9.31
CA ARG A 45 6.88 -18.98 9.17
C ARG A 45 6.06 -18.85 7.89
N GLN A 46 6.46 -19.53 6.81
CA GLN A 46 5.65 -19.64 5.60
C GLN A 46 4.31 -20.30 5.91
N VAL A 47 4.32 -21.42 6.64
CA VAL A 47 3.08 -22.11 7.06
C VAL A 47 2.20 -21.19 7.92
N GLU A 48 2.78 -20.56 8.95
CA GLU A 48 2.03 -19.67 9.85
C GLU A 48 1.35 -18.52 9.09
N CYS A 49 2.09 -17.80 8.24
CA CYS A 49 1.54 -16.69 7.48
C CYS A 49 0.53 -17.14 6.42
N LEU A 50 0.70 -18.33 5.83
CA LEU A 50 -0.28 -18.90 4.91
C LEU A 50 -1.59 -19.28 5.61
N LEU A 51 -1.51 -19.84 6.82
CA LEU A 51 -2.69 -20.13 7.63
C LEU A 51 -3.39 -18.83 8.07
N PHE A 52 -2.63 -17.82 8.49
CA PHE A 52 -3.18 -16.48 8.76
C PHE A 52 -3.91 -15.92 7.54
N HIS A 53 -3.28 -15.93 6.36
CA HIS A 53 -3.90 -15.45 5.12
C HIS A 53 -5.17 -16.24 4.79
N ARG A 54 -5.12 -17.58 4.92
CA ARG A 54 -6.24 -18.47 4.62
C ARG A 54 -7.45 -18.27 5.53
N PHE A 55 -7.22 -18.10 6.83
CA PHE A 55 -8.29 -18.09 7.83
C PHE A 55 -8.73 -16.70 8.26
N LYS A 56 -7.88 -15.68 8.09
CA LYS A 56 -8.20 -14.32 8.53
C LYS A 56 -8.40 -13.34 7.37
N VAL A 57 -7.57 -13.41 6.33
CA VAL A 57 -7.63 -12.46 5.22
C VAL A 57 -8.65 -12.87 4.16
N ILE A 58 -8.54 -14.10 3.65
CA ILE A 58 -9.36 -14.58 2.53
C ILE A 58 -10.87 -14.48 2.77
N PRO A 59 -11.42 -14.81 3.95
CA PRO A 59 -12.85 -14.69 4.20
C PRO A 59 -13.41 -13.26 4.02
N CYS A 60 -12.54 -12.25 4.08
CA CYS A 60 -12.88 -10.84 3.94
C CYS A 60 -12.60 -10.30 2.52
N LEU A 61 -12.25 -11.13 1.53
CA LEU A 61 -12.03 -10.67 0.15
C LEU A 61 -13.33 -10.64 -0.69
N GLY A 62 -14.47 -11.00 -0.10
CA GLY A 62 -15.76 -10.99 -0.76
C GLY A 62 -15.92 -12.10 -1.82
N PRO A 63 -16.97 -12.00 -2.66
CA PRO A 63 -17.27 -13.01 -3.68
C PRO A 63 -16.13 -13.15 -4.70
N ARG A 64 -15.96 -14.35 -5.25
CA ARG A 64 -15.04 -14.55 -6.38
C ARG A 64 -15.51 -13.76 -7.61
N PRO A 65 -14.60 -13.37 -8.50
CA PRO A 65 -14.97 -12.82 -9.80
C PRO A 65 -15.87 -13.78 -10.59
N HIS A 66 -16.88 -13.22 -11.26
CA HIS A 66 -17.71 -13.89 -12.26
C HIS A 66 -17.56 -13.25 -13.66
N SER A 67 -16.82 -12.15 -13.74
CA SER A 67 -16.44 -11.44 -14.95
C SER A 67 -15.16 -10.65 -14.70
N ASP A 68 -14.68 -9.97 -15.73
CA ASP A 68 -13.59 -8.99 -15.67
C ASP A 68 -13.99 -7.66 -14.99
N THR A 69 -15.26 -7.54 -14.58
CA THR A 69 -15.79 -6.37 -13.88
C THR A 69 -15.99 -6.69 -12.40
N PRO A 70 -15.43 -5.90 -11.47
CA PRO A 70 -15.56 -6.18 -10.05
C PRO A 70 -17.01 -6.01 -9.56
N TRP A 71 -17.48 -6.95 -8.73
CA TRP A 71 -18.79 -6.85 -8.05
C TRP A 71 -18.90 -5.59 -7.18
N TYR A 72 -17.77 -5.23 -6.55
CA TYR A 72 -17.55 -4.02 -5.77
C TYR A 72 -16.16 -3.47 -6.11
N LYS A 73 -16.09 -2.21 -6.53
CA LYS A 73 -14.82 -1.58 -6.92
C LYS A 73 -14.07 -1.12 -5.67
N SER A 74 -13.18 -1.98 -5.18
CA SER A 74 -12.28 -1.68 -4.07
C SER A 74 -11.45 -0.42 -4.32
N ARG A 75 -11.12 0.29 -3.23
CA ARG A 75 -10.18 1.42 -3.20
C ARG A 75 -8.70 0.98 -3.19
N VAL A 76 -8.42 -0.28 -2.89
CA VAL A 76 -7.05 -0.82 -2.85
C VAL A 76 -6.35 -0.64 -4.20
N GLY A 77 -5.04 -0.35 -4.15
CA GLY A 77 -4.18 -0.33 -5.35
C GLY A 77 -4.32 0.89 -6.26
N GLY A 78 -4.79 2.03 -5.73
CA GLY A 78 -5.09 3.28 -6.47
C GLY A 78 -4.17 3.58 -7.67
N GLY A 79 -4.74 4.12 -8.74
CA GLY A 79 -4.10 4.15 -10.06
C GLY A 79 -4.60 2.98 -10.91
N ALA A 80 -3.70 2.11 -11.39
CA ALA A 80 -4.01 0.96 -12.24
C ALA A 80 -4.67 -0.25 -11.52
N ALA A 81 -5.37 -0.01 -10.41
CA ALA A 81 -6.22 -0.99 -9.77
C ALA A 81 -7.39 -1.38 -10.68
N ASP A 82 -7.73 -2.66 -10.64
CA ASP A 82 -8.86 -3.26 -11.33
C ASP A 82 -10.08 -3.49 -10.41
N GLY A 83 -10.02 -2.96 -9.17
CA GLY A 83 -11.03 -3.18 -8.14
C GLY A 83 -10.79 -4.40 -7.26
N CYS A 84 -9.65 -5.09 -7.37
CA CYS A 84 -9.26 -6.15 -6.44
C CYS A 84 -9.21 -5.65 -4.99
N PRO A 85 -9.78 -6.37 -4.00
CA PRO A 85 -9.77 -5.98 -2.59
C PRO A 85 -8.45 -6.25 -1.87
N ILE A 86 -7.38 -6.60 -2.59
CA ILE A 86 -6.05 -6.87 -2.04
C ILE A 86 -4.95 -6.42 -3.00
N ASN A 87 -3.91 -5.82 -2.44
CA ASN A 87 -2.61 -5.65 -3.08
C ASN A 87 -1.48 -6.07 -2.14
N TYR A 88 -0.28 -6.12 -2.67
CA TYR A 88 0.90 -6.59 -1.94
C TYR A 88 1.97 -5.53 -1.90
N SER A 89 2.87 -5.68 -0.93
CA SER A 89 4.13 -4.96 -0.95
C SER A 89 5.30 -5.84 -0.56
N TRP A 90 6.42 -5.58 -1.22
CA TRP A 90 7.71 -6.20 -0.97
C TRP A 90 8.67 -5.13 -0.48
N ARG A 91 8.93 -5.10 0.83
CA ARG A 91 10.02 -4.28 1.37
C ARG A 91 11.32 -4.95 1.02
N PHE A 92 12.18 -4.29 0.29
CA PHE A 92 13.52 -4.82 0.08
C PHE A 92 14.23 -4.86 1.44
N GLY A 93 14.89 -5.98 1.69
CA GLY A 93 15.72 -6.15 2.87
C GLY A 93 16.92 -5.21 2.87
N THR A 94 17.72 -5.26 3.92
CA THR A 94 19.11 -4.76 3.90
C THR A 94 20.05 -5.97 3.72
N ILE A 95 21.37 -5.77 3.79
CA ILE A 95 22.33 -6.89 3.81
C ILE A 95 21.99 -7.88 4.94
N GLU A 96 21.53 -7.37 6.09
CA GLU A 96 21.29 -8.14 7.30
C GLU A 96 19.84 -8.59 7.48
N ARG A 97 18.91 -8.10 6.64
CA ARG A 97 17.47 -8.30 6.83
C ARG A 97 16.85 -8.88 5.58
N LYS A 98 16.04 -9.92 5.75
CA LYS A 98 15.24 -10.49 4.66
C LYS A 98 14.12 -9.53 4.23
N PRO A 99 13.58 -9.69 3.02
CA PRO A 99 12.44 -8.91 2.57
C PRO A 99 11.22 -9.05 3.48
N HIS A 100 10.46 -7.96 3.66
CA HIS A 100 9.25 -7.94 4.48
C HIS A 100 8.01 -7.93 3.58
N ILE A 101 7.19 -8.97 3.68
CA ILE A 101 5.96 -9.12 2.89
C ILE A 101 4.79 -8.50 3.64
N ARG A 102 3.95 -7.76 2.91
CA ARG A 102 2.74 -7.16 3.46
C ARG A 102 1.61 -7.32 2.46
N ASN A 103 0.39 -7.41 2.97
CA ASN A 103 -0.80 -7.18 2.18
C ASN A 103 -1.49 -5.90 2.64
N PHE A 104 -2.30 -5.32 1.77
CA PHE A 104 -3.19 -4.24 2.10
C PHE A 104 -4.53 -4.50 1.43
N ILE A 105 -5.59 -4.48 2.24
CA ILE A 105 -6.89 -5.03 1.91
C ILE A 105 -8.01 -4.04 2.24
N GLU A 106 -9.08 -4.15 1.46
CA GLU A 106 -10.39 -3.61 1.81
C GLU A 106 -11.28 -4.80 2.17
N PRO A 107 -11.52 -5.06 3.47
CA PRO A 107 -12.43 -6.10 3.91
C PRO A 107 -13.83 -5.88 3.33
N LEU A 108 -14.37 -6.92 2.70
CA LEU A 108 -15.71 -6.99 2.14
C LEU A 108 -16.52 -8.03 2.92
N GLY A 109 -17.79 -7.76 3.16
CA GLY A 109 -18.70 -8.64 3.88
C GLY A 109 -20.14 -8.54 3.37
N ALA A 110 -21.07 -9.16 4.10
CA ALA A 110 -22.47 -9.28 3.67
C ALA A 110 -23.21 -7.93 3.50
N LEU A 111 -22.74 -6.87 4.16
CA LEU A 111 -23.34 -5.52 4.08
C LEU A 111 -22.63 -4.61 3.07
N THR A 112 -21.50 -5.01 2.52
CA THR A 112 -20.78 -4.25 1.49
C THR A 112 -21.71 -3.98 0.30
N LYS A 113 -21.65 -2.75 -0.25
CA LYS A 113 -22.51 -2.27 -1.35
C LYS A 113 -24.00 -2.12 -0.99
N THR A 114 -24.39 -2.36 0.25
CA THR A 114 -25.77 -2.15 0.69
C THR A 114 -25.94 -0.81 1.41
N PRO A 115 -27.15 -0.23 1.43
CA PRO A 115 -27.42 0.97 2.22
C PRO A 115 -27.24 0.80 3.74
N ALA A 116 -27.10 -0.44 4.24
CA ALA A 116 -26.85 -0.70 5.66
C ALA A 116 -25.39 -0.45 6.07
N ASP A 117 -24.46 -0.42 5.12
CA ASP A 117 -23.05 -0.08 5.35
C ASP A 117 -22.51 0.80 4.21
N PRO A 118 -22.97 2.06 4.10
CA PRO A 118 -22.59 2.94 3.01
C PRO A 118 -21.09 3.24 3.00
N LEU A 119 -20.41 3.14 4.14
CA LEU A 119 -18.98 3.45 4.30
C LEU A 119 -18.06 2.22 4.20
N ASN A 120 -18.63 1.05 3.91
CA ASN A 120 -17.97 -0.26 3.90
C ASN A 120 -17.00 -0.45 5.07
N GLU A 121 -17.51 -0.33 6.29
CA GLU A 121 -16.69 -0.36 7.51
C GLU A 121 -17.00 -1.53 8.45
N VAL A 122 -18.15 -2.18 8.28
CA VAL A 122 -18.58 -3.25 9.21
C VAL A 122 -17.63 -4.44 9.11
N ALA A 123 -17.31 -4.87 7.89
CA ALA A 123 -16.37 -5.96 7.65
C ALA A 123 -14.96 -5.62 8.17
N THR A 124 -14.52 -4.38 7.97
CA THR A 124 -13.21 -3.92 8.44
C THR A 124 -13.11 -3.91 9.96
N LYS A 125 -14.12 -3.36 10.64
CA LYS A 125 -14.19 -3.33 12.11
C LYS A 125 -14.25 -4.74 12.70
N ALA A 126 -15.04 -5.64 12.10
CA ALA A 126 -15.12 -7.03 12.52
C ALA A 126 -13.76 -7.76 12.38
N LEU A 127 -13.04 -7.53 11.27
CA LEU A 127 -11.71 -8.11 11.08
C LEU A 127 -10.68 -7.57 12.08
N LEU A 128 -10.67 -6.26 12.34
CA LEU A 128 -9.79 -5.68 13.35
C LEU A 128 -10.08 -6.27 14.75
N GLN A 129 -11.35 -6.41 15.12
CA GLN A 129 -11.74 -7.05 16.38
C GLN A 129 -11.31 -8.52 16.45
N ASP A 130 -11.39 -9.28 15.35
CA ASP A 130 -10.85 -10.64 15.30
C ASP A 130 -9.32 -10.67 15.47
N TYR A 131 -8.61 -9.71 14.88
CA TYR A 131 -7.17 -9.56 15.07
C TYR A 131 -6.79 -9.27 16.53
N SER A 132 -7.50 -8.39 17.24
CA SER A 132 -7.18 -8.14 18.66
C SER A 132 -7.41 -9.34 19.57
N MET A 133 -8.29 -10.27 19.18
CA MET A 133 -8.52 -11.52 19.91
C MET A 133 -7.53 -12.63 19.55
N THR A 134 -6.88 -12.56 18.39
CA THR A 134 -6.06 -13.66 17.85
C THR A 134 -4.57 -13.33 17.78
N LEU A 135 -4.20 -12.07 17.69
CA LEU A 135 -2.83 -11.59 17.60
C LEU A 135 -2.46 -10.84 18.90
N PRO A 136 -1.52 -11.38 19.71
CA PRO A 136 -1.25 -10.85 21.05
C PRO A 136 -0.60 -9.45 21.05
N ASN A 137 -0.05 -9.01 19.91
CA ASN A 137 0.58 -7.70 19.74
C ASN A 137 -0.39 -6.64 19.22
N VAL A 138 -1.63 -7.00 18.86
CA VAL A 138 -2.60 -6.07 18.29
C VAL A 138 -3.37 -5.39 19.41
N ASP A 139 -3.28 -4.07 19.43
CA ASP A 139 -4.07 -3.20 20.29
C ASP A 139 -4.83 -2.22 19.40
N LEU A 140 -6.11 -2.01 19.72
CA LEU A 140 -7.03 -1.18 18.93
C LEU A 140 -7.42 0.10 19.65
N GLU A 141 -6.89 0.39 20.85
CA GLU A 141 -7.22 1.59 21.61
C GLU A 141 -7.12 2.85 20.73
N ALA A 142 -5.95 3.06 20.12
CA ALA A 142 -5.73 4.21 19.26
C ALA A 142 -6.62 4.22 18.01
N PHE A 143 -6.94 3.05 17.44
CA PHE A 143 -7.86 3.00 16.30
C PHE A 143 -9.28 3.41 16.70
N TRP A 144 -9.78 2.91 17.83
CA TRP A 144 -11.13 3.17 18.29
C TRP A 144 -11.37 4.60 18.74
N THR A 145 -10.34 5.29 19.24
CA THR A 145 -10.42 6.73 19.50
C THR A 145 -10.24 7.57 18.24
N PHE A 146 -9.35 7.23 17.31
CA PHE A 146 -9.14 8.04 16.09
C PHE A 146 -10.30 7.92 15.09
N ALA A 147 -10.76 6.71 14.78
CA ALA A 147 -11.70 6.46 13.68
C ALA A 147 -13.02 7.27 13.75
N PRO A 148 -13.64 7.49 14.93
CA PRO A 148 -14.81 8.36 15.06
C PRO A 148 -14.63 9.79 14.52
N HIS A 149 -13.43 10.37 14.64
CA HIS A 149 -13.18 11.75 14.17
C HIS A 149 -13.23 11.88 12.63
N TYR A 150 -13.05 10.78 11.90
CA TYR A 150 -13.10 10.74 10.44
C TYR A 150 -14.50 10.54 9.90
N ARG A 151 -15.47 10.16 10.74
CA ARG A 151 -16.83 9.89 10.30
C ARG A 151 -17.51 11.18 9.85
N PRO A 152 -18.29 11.15 8.75
CA PRO A 152 -19.18 12.25 8.43
C PRO A 152 -20.18 12.47 9.58
N ARG A 153 -20.35 13.72 10.00
CA ARG A 153 -21.46 14.14 10.90
C ARG A 153 -22.70 14.48 10.08
N ILE A 154 -23.13 13.56 9.23
CA ILE A 154 -24.30 13.74 8.35
C ILE A 154 -25.41 12.81 8.85
N ILE A 155 -26.61 13.37 8.99
CA ILE A 155 -27.78 12.68 9.54
C ILE A 155 -28.69 12.15 8.43
N GLU A 156 -28.75 12.85 7.29
CA GLU A 156 -29.64 12.50 6.18
C GLU A 156 -29.12 11.33 5.33
N LYS A 157 -30.03 10.42 4.98
CA LYS A 157 -29.69 9.18 4.28
C LYS A 157 -29.21 9.44 2.85
N GLU A 158 -29.86 10.32 2.09
CA GLU A 158 -29.48 10.61 0.70
C GLU A 158 -28.08 11.21 0.59
N ASP A 159 -27.67 12.02 1.56
CA ASP A 159 -26.32 12.59 1.58
C ASP A 159 -25.26 11.56 1.97
N MET A 160 -25.60 10.63 2.86
CA MET A 160 -24.74 9.48 3.18
C MET A 160 -24.54 8.54 1.99
N GLU A 161 -25.57 8.34 1.16
CA GLU A 161 -25.47 7.55 -0.07
C GLU A 161 -24.52 8.19 -1.10
N LYS A 162 -24.51 9.53 -1.20
CA LYS A 162 -23.53 10.26 -2.05
C LYS A 162 -22.09 10.06 -1.59
N LEU A 163 -21.87 9.74 -0.32
CA LEU A 163 -20.56 9.49 0.27
C LEU A 163 -20.12 8.02 0.20
N ALA A 164 -20.94 7.14 -0.40
CA ALA A 164 -20.75 5.70 -0.35
C ALA A 164 -19.39 5.20 -0.86
N GLY A 165 -18.88 4.16 -0.21
CA GLY A 165 -17.60 3.50 -0.47
C GLY A 165 -16.68 3.50 0.74
N ALA A 166 -15.58 2.75 0.65
CA ALA A 166 -14.63 2.53 1.74
C ALA A 166 -14.23 3.80 2.51
N SER A 167 -14.36 3.73 3.83
CA SER A 167 -13.78 4.67 4.80
C SER A 167 -12.63 4.06 5.60
N LEU A 168 -12.51 2.72 5.59
CA LEU A 168 -11.51 1.97 6.35
C LEU A 168 -10.87 0.85 5.51
N LEU A 169 -9.54 0.76 5.57
CA LEU A 169 -8.75 -0.32 4.96
C LEU A 169 -7.75 -0.87 5.98
N VAL A 170 -7.17 -2.05 5.73
CA VAL A 170 -6.27 -2.73 6.67
C VAL A 170 -5.01 -3.20 5.97
N GLY A 171 -3.85 -3.01 6.58
CA GLY A 171 -2.59 -3.63 6.16
C GLY A 171 -2.11 -4.64 7.20
N ALA A 172 -1.62 -5.79 6.75
CA ALA A 172 -0.94 -6.76 7.60
C ALA A 172 0.52 -6.91 7.16
N GLU A 173 1.45 -6.80 8.10
CA GLU A 173 2.88 -6.91 7.86
C GLU A 173 3.43 -8.21 8.47
N MET A 174 3.90 -9.11 7.62
CA MET A 174 4.36 -10.44 8.00
C MET A 174 5.88 -10.48 7.93
N SER A 175 6.55 -10.19 9.04
CA SER A 175 8.02 -10.22 9.10
C SER A 175 8.54 -11.66 9.04
N PRO A 176 9.70 -11.93 8.39
CA PRO A 176 10.32 -13.25 8.40
C PRO A 176 10.90 -13.60 9.78
N ASP A 177 11.28 -12.58 10.55
CA ASP A 177 12.01 -12.73 11.81
C ASP A 177 11.16 -12.47 13.06
N SER A 178 9.86 -12.15 12.87
CA SER A 178 8.90 -12.00 13.97
C SER A 178 7.91 -13.16 13.99
N ARG A 179 7.47 -13.55 15.19
CA ARG A 179 6.31 -14.43 15.40
C ARG A 179 4.99 -13.67 15.43
N THR A 180 5.01 -12.34 15.35
CA THR A 180 3.82 -11.50 15.33
C THR A 180 3.45 -11.11 13.91
N ILE A 181 2.21 -10.67 13.72
CA ILE A 181 1.77 -10.00 12.50
C ILE A 181 1.36 -8.60 12.92
N ASP A 182 1.99 -7.59 12.31
CA ASP A 182 1.72 -6.20 12.67
C ASP A 182 0.57 -5.67 11.83
N ILE A 183 -0.41 -5.06 12.47
CA ILE A 183 -1.64 -4.58 11.82
C ILE A 183 -1.61 -3.05 11.74
N LYS A 184 -2.06 -2.52 10.60
CA LYS A 184 -2.27 -1.09 10.38
C LYS A 184 -3.68 -0.86 9.88
N ALA A 185 -4.41 0.04 10.51
CA ALA A 185 -5.69 0.52 10.02
C ALA A 185 -5.50 1.81 9.23
N TYR A 186 -6.29 2.00 8.18
CA TYR A 186 -6.24 3.19 7.35
C TYR A 186 -7.61 3.83 7.33
N MET A 187 -7.67 5.14 7.58
CA MET A 187 -8.89 5.92 7.73
C MET A 187 -8.95 7.00 6.65
N TYR A 188 -10.15 7.20 6.11
CA TYR A 188 -10.39 8.13 5.03
C TYR A 188 -11.65 8.97 5.33
N PRO A 189 -11.54 10.30 5.40
CA PRO A 189 -12.71 11.16 5.42
C PRO A 189 -13.42 11.03 4.06
N ARG A 190 -14.74 10.89 4.11
CA ARG A 190 -15.57 10.87 2.89
C ARG A 190 -16.07 12.27 2.53
N VAL A 191 -16.16 13.16 3.49
CA VAL A 191 -16.53 14.57 3.25
C VAL A 191 -15.28 15.34 2.84
N PRO A 192 -15.24 15.98 1.64
CA PRO A 192 -14.06 16.70 1.19
C PRO A 192 -13.57 17.80 2.15
N SER A 193 -14.47 18.49 2.85
CA SER A 193 -14.11 19.53 3.83
C SER A 193 -13.41 18.98 5.07
N GLN A 194 -13.61 17.70 5.43
CA GLN A 194 -12.87 17.07 6.53
C GLN A 194 -11.40 16.90 6.16
N THR A 195 -11.06 16.70 4.88
CA THR A 195 -9.66 16.57 4.44
C THR A 195 -8.85 17.82 4.76
N SER A 196 -9.40 19.03 4.55
CA SER A 196 -8.70 20.27 4.89
C SER A 196 -8.64 20.54 6.40
N GLN A 197 -9.46 19.86 7.20
CA GLN A 197 -9.49 19.97 8.65
C GLN A 197 -8.60 18.94 9.36
N LEU A 198 -7.92 18.05 8.61
CA LEU A 198 -7.12 16.98 9.21
C LEU A 198 -6.05 17.51 10.15
N LEU A 199 -5.23 18.47 9.69
CA LEU A 199 -4.11 18.99 10.46
C LEU A 199 -4.52 20.02 11.52
N THR A 200 -5.65 20.69 11.34
CA THR A 200 -6.08 21.82 12.19
C THR A 200 -7.09 21.43 13.27
N THR A 201 -7.90 20.39 13.05
CA THR A 201 -8.98 20.01 13.99
C THR A 201 -9.01 18.51 14.27
N ILE A 202 -9.09 17.67 13.22
CA ILE A 202 -9.39 16.24 13.38
C ILE A 202 -8.25 15.51 14.09
N LEU A 203 -7.01 15.62 13.59
CA LEU A 203 -5.86 14.95 14.19
C LEU A 203 -5.46 15.52 15.54
N PRO A 204 -5.42 16.85 15.76
CA PRO A 204 -5.16 17.40 17.09
C PRO A 204 -6.17 16.90 18.13
N GLN A 205 -7.46 16.87 17.81
CA GLN A 205 -8.48 16.37 18.76
C GLN A 205 -8.34 14.87 18.99
N ALA A 206 -8.17 14.08 17.93
CA ALA A 206 -7.98 12.64 18.05
C ALA A 206 -6.75 12.29 18.90
N MET A 207 -5.66 13.06 18.78
CA MET A 207 -4.48 12.89 19.62
C MET A 207 -4.79 13.22 21.09
N ARG A 208 -5.48 14.32 21.40
CA ARG A 208 -5.84 14.64 22.80
C ARG A 208 -6.77 13.60 23.41
N ASP A 209 -7.78 13.16 22.66
CA ASP A 209 -8.74 12.17 23.13
C ASP A 209 -8.09 10.79 23.37
N THR A 210 -7.00 10.49 22.67
CA THR A 210 -6.28 9.21 22.80
C THR A 210 -5.16 9.25 23.85
N TYR A 211 -4.34 10.31 23.86
CA TYR A 211 -3.12 10.38 24.66
C TYR A 211 -3.25 11.31 25.89
N GLY A 212 -4.37 12.02 26.03
CA GLY A 212 -4.60 13.05 27.04
C GLY A 212 -4.38 14.48 26.49
N GLU A 213 -4.97 15.46 27.17
CA GLU A 213 -4.93 16.88 26.78
C GLU A 213 -3.51 17.45 26.66
N ASP A 214 -2.57 16.94 27.46
CA ASP A 214 -1.17 17.39 27.50
C ASP A 214 -0.27 16.70 26.44
N VAL A 215 -0.85 15.95 25.51
CA VAL A 215 -0.08 15.29 24.44
C VAL A 215 0.73 16.30 23.64
N CYS A 216 2.01 15.98 23.39
CA CYS A 216 2.85 16.79 22.53
C CYS A 216 2.36 16.69 21.07
N LEU A 217 2.09 17.85 20.47
CA LEU A 217 1.66 17.98 19.09
C LEU A 217 2.76 18.52 18.17
N ASP A 218 4.01 18.63 18.64
CA ASP A 218 5.08 19.32 17.92
C ASP A 218 5.30 18.78 16.50
N SER A 219 5.36 17.44 16.33
CA SER A 219 5.51 16.87 14.99
C SER A 219 4.28 17.09 14.11
N LEU A 220 3.06 17.17 14.66
CA LEU A 220 1.86 17.47 13.88
C LEU A 220 1.81 18.94 13.48
N ASN A 221 2.11 19.84 14.41
CA ASN A 221 2.22 21.28 14.21
C ASN A 221 3.32 21.61 13.21
N PHE A 222 4.46 20.92 13.27
CA PHE A 222 5.52 21.05 12.28
C PHE A 222 5.01 20.73 10.87
N VAL A 223 4.26 19.63 10.68
CA VAL A 223 3.70 19.29 9.36
C VAL A 223 2.72 20.36 8.89
N HIS A 224 1.84 20.82 9.78
CA HIS A 224 0.91 21.91 9.49
C HIS A 224 1.63 23.19 9.04
N ASP A 225 2.63 23.63 9.80
CA ASP A 225 3.38 24.86 9.53
C ASP A 225 4.24 24.72 8.28
N PHE A 226 4.86 23.56 8.05
CA PHE A 226 5.60 23.28 6.83
C PHE A 226 4.68 23.34 5.61
N MET A 227 3.49 22.72 5.67
CA MET A 227 2.52 22.77 4.58
C MET A 227 1.83 24.12 4.40
N THR A 228 1.93 25.02 5.38
CA THR A 228 1.29 26.34 5.30
C THR A 228 2.28 27.42 4.88
N ASN A 229 3.50 27.40 5.42
CA ASN A 229 4.42 28.52 5.38
C ASN A 229 5.73 28.24 4.62
N ASP A 230 6.10 26.97 4.42
CA ASP A 230 7.33 26.63 3.69
C ASP A 230 7.11 26.73 2.16
N PRO A 231 8.04 27.33 1.39
CA PRO A 231 7.87 27.47 -0.07
C PRO A 231 7.74 26.13 -0.82
N GLN A 232 8.36 25.07 -0.30
CA GLN A 232 8.24 23.72 -0.87
C GLN A 232 7.06 23.00 -0.22
N GLY A 233 6.92 23.07 1.10
CA GLY A 233 5.81 22.41 1.82
C GLY A 233 4.42 22.89 1.38
N SER A 234 4.24 24.18 1.07
CA SER A 234 2.96 24.77 0.63
C SER A 234 2.43 24.27 -0.71
N GLN A 235 3.24 23.53 -1.46
CA GLN A 235 2.81 22.88 -2.71
C GLN A 235 2.20 21.48 -2.47
N LEU A 236 2.21 21.00 -1.23
CA LEU A 236 1.61 19.73 -0.84
C LEU A 236 0.11 19.88 -0.57
N ALA A 237 -0.67 18.88 -0.97
CA ALA A 237 -2.08 18.76 -0.68
C ALA A 237 -2.37 17.46 0.07
N LEU A 238 -3.27 17.53 1.06
CA LEU A 238 -3.75 16.36 1.80
C LEU A 238 -4.59 15.45 0.89
N THR A 239 -4.33 14.16 0.96
CA THR A 239 -5.13 13.16 0.22
C THR A 239 -6.39 12.73 0.97
N GLY A 240 -6.47 13.05 2.27
CA GLY A 240 -7.46 12.49 3.20
C GLY A 240 -7.01 11.16 3.83
N THR A 241 -6.04 10.45 3.25
CA THR A 241 -5.63 9.14 3.77
C THR A 241 -4.76 9.30 5.01
N THR A 242 -5.13 8.58 6.07
CA THR A 242 -4.27 8.41 7.25
C THR A 242 -4.13 6.96 7.62
N GLY A 243 -2.93 6.54 8.04
CA GLY A 243 -2.66 5.20 8.55
C GLY A 243 -2.34 5.26 10.03
N ILE A 244 -2.80 4.28 10.80
CA ILE A 244 -2.50 4.15 12.23
C ILE A 244 -2.04 2.73 12.53
N ASP A 245 -0.99 2.61 13.33
CA ASP A 245 -0.49 1.32 13.80
C ASP A 245 -1.42 0.77 14.90
N CYS A 246 -1.88 -0.47 14.75
CA CYS A 246 -2.71 -1.18 15.73
C CYS A 246 -1.81 -1.95 16.71
N CYS A 247 -1.09 -1.22 17.54
CA CYS A 247 -0.17 -1.72 18.56
C CYS A 247 -0.32 -0.87 19.83
N LYS A 248 0.49 -1.19 20.86
CA LYS A 248 0.50 -0.45 22.12
C LYS A 248 0.60 1.05 21.87
N LEU A 249 -0.18 1.81 22.63
CA LEU A 249 -0.35 3.24 22.42
C LEU A 249 0.98 4.03 22.36
N GLN A 250 1.97 3.65 23.18
CA GLN A 250 3.27 4.34 23.20
C GLN A 250 4.12 4.13 21.93
N GLU A 251 3.79 3.11 21.14
CA GLU A 251 4.45 2.75 19.89
C GLU A 251 3.64 3.18 18.66
N THR A 252 2.39 3.63 18.86
CA THR A 252 1.49 4.01 17.79
C THR A 252 2.03 5.20 17.00
N ARG A 253 1.92 5.07 15.67
CA ARG A 253 2.29 6.09 14.70
C ARG A 253 1.09 6.47 13.87
N VAL A 254 0.98 7.76 13.55
CA VAL A 254 -0.04 8.28 12.64
C VAL A 254 0.63 8.75 11.37
N LYS A 255 0.27 8.15 10.23
CA LYS A 255 0.81 8.49 8.92
C LYS A 255 -0.16 9.38 8.18
N ILE A 256 0.31 10.51 7.67
CA ILE A 256 -0.50 11.48 6.95
C ILE A 256 -0.04 11.53 5.50
N TYR A 257 -0.90 11.15 4.58
CA TYR A 257 -0.57 11.07 3.16
C TYR A 257 -0.89 12.36 2.42
N VAL A 258 0.09 12.86 1.70
CA VAL A 258 0.03 14.09 0.91
C VAL A 258 0.50 13.83 -0.52
N ILE A 259 0.17 14.75 -1.43
CA ILE A 259 0.63 14.74 -2.82
C ILE A 259 1.11 16.11 -3.24
N THR A 260 2.01 16.15 -4.22
CA THR A 260 2.38 17.36 -4.97
C THR A 260 2.26 17.09 -6.47
N ARG A 261 2.08 18.16 -7.26
CA ARG A 261 2.22 18.12 -8.72
C ARG A 261 3.59 18.61 -9.19
N ASN A 262 4.42 19.09 -8.28
CA ASN A 262 5.78 19.48 -8.57
C ASN A 262 6.65 18.22 -8.62
N THR A 263 7.21 17.97 -9.80
CA THR A 263 7.97 16.77 -10.16
C THR A 263 9.47 17.01 -10.22
N SER A 264 9.93 18.24 -9.93
CA SER A 264 11.35 18.52 -9.90
C SER A 264 12.01 17.76 -8.76
N PHE A 265 13.24 17.32 -8.99
CA PHE A 265 13.96 16.59 -7.95
C PHE A 265 14.32 17.50 -6.77
N ASP A 266 14.60 18.78 -7.01
CA ASP A 266 14.86 19.76 -5.94
C ASP A 266 13.68 19.85 -4.96
N HIS A 267 12.45 19.83 -5.48
CA HIS A 267 11.24 19.80 -4.67
C HIS A 267 11.17 18.50 -3.85
N ILE A 268 11.34 17.34 -4.49
CA ILE A 268 11.32 16.03 -3.82
C ILE A 268 12.38 15.97 -2.71
N ALA A 269 13.60 16.43 -2.98
CA ALA A 269 14.69 16.49 -2.01
C ALA A 269 14.37 17.43 -0.85
N ALA A 270 13.76 18.59 -1.12
CA ALA A 270 13.30 19.49 -0.08
C ALA A 270 12.24 18.84 0.82
N ILE A 271 11.25 18.13 0.28
CA ILE A 271 10.26 17.43 1.11
C ILE A 271 10.93 16.31 1.93
N MET A 272 11.81 15.51 1.34
CA MET A 272 12.54 14.44 2.02
C MET A 272 13.41 14.94 3.17
N THR A 273 13.99 16.14 3.04
CA THR A 273 14.80 16.80 4.07
C THR A 273 13.98 17.71 5.00
N LEU A 274 12.65 17.74 4.84
CA LEU A 274 11.75 18.66 5.55
C LEU A 274 12.18 20.13 5.40
N GLY A 275 12.66 20.54 4.22
CA GLY A 275 13.23 21.86 3.98
C GLY A 275 14.55 22.08 4.72
N GLY A 276 15.40 21.04 4.77
CA GLY A 276 16.72 21.08 5.40
C GLY A 276 16.75 20.81 6.91
N ARG A 277 15.61 20.64 7.60
CA ARG A 277 15.58 20.30 9.04
C ARG A 277 16.03 18.86 9.31
N ARG A 278 15.99 17.99 8.31
CA ARG A 278 16.53 16.62 8.36
C ARG A 278 17.74 16.50 7.44
N SER A 279 18.86 16.07 8.01
CA SER A 279 20.08 15.82 7.24
C SER A 279 19.94 14.52 6.43
N ILE A 280 20.16 14.62 5.12
CA ILE A 280 20.34 13.50 4.20
C ILE A 280 21.59 13.83 3.38
N SER A 281 22.50 12.87 3.25
CA SER A 281 23.76 13.10 2.51
C SER A 281 23.51 13.40 1.04
N GLY A 282 24.39 14.20 0.42
CA GLY A 282 24.32 14.48 -1.01
C GLY A 282 24.43 13.22 -1.87
N GLU A 283 25.17 12.22 -1.39
CA GLU A 283 25.26 10.90 -2.03
C GLU A 283 23.90 10.19 -2.09
N LEU A 284 23.18 10.10 -0.96
CA LEU A 284 21.85 9.47 -0.91
C LEU A 284 20.81 10.25 -1.72
N LEU A 285 20.88 11.58 -1.72
CA LEU A 285 20.05 12.39 -2.60
C LEU A 285 20.37 12.13 -4.07
N GLY A 286 21.65 11.96 -4.42
CA GLY A 286 22.08 11.55 -5.76
C GLY A 286 21.52 10.18 -6.17
N GLN A 287 21.56 9.21 -5.25
CA GLN A 287 20.97 7.88 -5.44
C GLN A 287 19.45 7.94 -5.66
N LEU A 288 18.74 8.73 -4.83
CA LEU A 288 17.29 8.94 -4.97
C LEU A 288 16.95 9.65 -6.29
N LYS A 289 17.77 10.62 -6.73
CA LYS A 289 17.60 11.32 -8.01
C LYS A 289 17.71 10.36 -9.18
N ALA A 290 18.78 9.55 -9.19
CA ALA A 290 19.01 8.57 -10.24
C ALA A 290 17.83 7.58 -10.34
N LEU A 291 17.36 7.07 -9.19
CA LEU A 291 16.24 6.15 -9.15
C LEU A 291 14.92 6.82 -9.61
N TRP A 292 14.67 8.06 -9.19
CA TRP A 292 13.51 8.85 -9.63
C TRP A 292 13.49 9.02 -11.16
N TYR A 293 14.61 9.44 -11.75
CA TYR A 293 14.70 9.65 -13.20
C TYR A 293 14.56 8.34 -13.98
N GLU A 294 15.25 7.29 -13.56
CA GLU A 294 15.17 5.99 -14.24
C GLU A 294 13.74 5.43 -14.21
N LEU A 295 13.07 5.47 -13.05
CA LEU A 295 11.70 4.98 -12.92
C LEU A 295 10.67 5.82 -13.66
N LYS A 296 10.94 7.11 -13.89
CA LYS A 296 10.08 8.00 -14.68
C LYS A 296 10.50 8.13 -16.15
N GLY A 297 11.55 7.43 -16.58
CA GLY A 297 12.08 7.50 -17.94
C GLY A 297 12.60 8.88 -18.32
N ALA A 298 13.11 9.63 -17.35
CA ALA A 298 13.68 10.96 -17.57
C ALA A 298 15.16 10.88 -17.98
N PRO A 299 15.66 11.83 -18.79
CA PRO A 299 17.09 11.93 -19.10
C PRO A 299 17.93 12.14 -17.83
N ALA A 300 19.11 11.51 -17.75
CA ALA A 300 20.00 11.63 -16.60
C ALA A 300 20.52 13.07 -16.40
N GLU A 301 20.66 13.81 -17.49
CA GLU A 301 21.17 15.17 -17.57
C GLU A 301 20.10 16.24 -17.25
N LEU A 302 18.83 15.84 -17.06
CA LEU A 302 17.77 16.78 -16.71
C LEU A 302 18.16 17.55 -15.43
N PRO A 303 18.12 18.91 -15.44
CA PRO A 303 18.39 19.70 -14.26
C PRO A 303 17.42 19.33 -13.13
N SER A 304 17.92 19.28 -11.89
CA SER A 304 17.10 18.86 -10.75
C SER A 304 15.97 19.84 -10.41
N SER A 305 16.09 21.10 -10.85
CA SER A 305 15.06 22.13 -10.71
C SER A 305 13.93 22.02 -11.74
N GLU A 306 14.13 21.28 -12.83
CA GLU A 306 13.15 21.16 -13.91
C GLU A 306 12.06 20.11 -13.61
N GLN A 307 10.85 20.38 -14.11
CA GLN A 307 9.73 19.44 -14.05
C GLN A 307 9.94 18.29 -15.04
N LEU A 308 9.41 17.12 -14.71
CA LEU A 308 9.33 16.01 -15.66
C LEU A 308 8.42 16.35 -16.85
N PRO A 309 8.75 15.87 -18.06
CA PRO A 309 7.89 16.05 -19.23
C PRO A 309 6.55 15.33 -19.02
N VAL A 310 5.46 16.08 -19.14
CA VAL A 310 4.11 15.54 -19.02
C VAL A 310 3.69 14.89 -20.33
N GLN A 311 3.19 13.66 -20.27
CA GLN A 311 2.63 13.00 -21.46
C GLN A 311 1.29 13.64 -21.85
N THR A 312 1.17 13.96 -23.13
CA THR A 312 -0.07 14.42 -23.76
C THR A 312 -0.77 13.23 -24.39
N LYS A 313 -2.05 13.02 -24.06
CA LYS A 313 -2.87 11.99 -24.68
C LYS A 313 -3.22 12.34 -26.14
N PRO A 314 -3.67 11.36 -26.94
CA PRO A 314 -4.14 11.62 -28.31
C PRO A 314 -5.28 12.66 -28.38
N ASP A 315 -6.10 12.77 -27.33
CA ASP A 315 -7.19 13.75 -27.20
C ASP A 315 -6.73 15.16 -26.77
N GLY A 316 -5.41 15.39 -26.64
CA GLY A 316 -4.82 16.66 -26.22
C GLY A 316 -4.82 16.90 -24.70
N SER A 317 -5.45 16.03 -23.91
CA SER A 317 -5.42 16.14 -22.45
C SER A 317 -4.06 15.74 -21.88
N ARG A 318 -3.62 16.43 -20.83
CA ARG A 318 -2.38 16.11 -20.11
C ARG A 318 -2.69 15.15 -18.97
N ASN A 319 -1.86 14.12 -18.79
CA ASN A 319 -1.91 13.29 -17.58
C ASN A 319 -0.98 13.89 -16.52
N PRO A 320 -1.49 14.63 -15.52
CA PRO A 320 -0.62 15.22 -14.51
C PRO A 320 0.10 14.12 -13.73
N ILE A 321 1.41 14.25 -13.60
CA ILE A 321 2.20 13.40 -12.73
C ILE A 321 2.02 13.92 -11.30
N VAL A 322 1.69 13.02 -10.38
CA VAL A 322 1.60 13.31 -8.95
C VAL A 322 2.71 12.57 -8.22
N VAL A 323 3.27 13.21 -7.19
CA VAL A 323 4.28 12.60 -6.32
C VAL A 323 3.69 12.48 -4.92
N PRO A 324 3.32 11.27 -4.48
CA PRO A 324 2.82 11.06 -3.13
C PRO A 324 3.94 11.01 -2.09
N PHE A 325 3.63 11.47 -0.89
CA PHE A 325 4.46 11.30 0.30
C PHE A 325 3.57 10.86 1.46
N TYR A 326 4.18 10.34 2.52
CA TYR A 326 3.58 10.47 3.85
C TYR A 326 4.54 11.09 4.85
N PHE A 327 3.97 11.75 5.84
CA PHE A 327 4.63 12.09 7.11
C PHE A 327 4.27 11.05 8.17
N ASP A 328 5.27 10.51 8.87
CA ASP A 328 5.12 9.55 9.96
C ASP A 328 5.21 10.31 11.30
N ILE A 329 4.07 10.48 11.96
CA ILE A 329 3.93 11.26 13.18
C ILE A 329 3.99 10.34 14.40
N GLN A 330 4.82 10.73 15.35
CA GLN A 330 4.90 10.13 16.69
C GLN A 330 4.79 11.23 17.72
N PRO A 331 3.90 11.12 18.73
CA PRO A 331 3.75 12.15 19.77
C PRO A 331 5.07 12.50 20.49
N ARG A 332 5.99 11.53 20.58
CA ARG A 332 7.28 11.69 21.28
C ARG A 332 8.39 12.36 20.46
N LEU A 333 8.15 12.64 19.17
CA LEU A 333 9.15 13.22 18.28
C LEU A 333 8.69 14.62 17.87
N ALA A 334 9.64 15.56 17.78
CA ALA A 334 9.36 16.92 17.31
C ALA A 334 9.26 17.01 15.77
N LEU A 335 9.91 16.10 15.05
CA LEU A 335 9.91 16.06 13.59
C LEU A 335 9.34 14.73 13.08
N PRO A 336 8.54 14.75 12.00
CA PRO A 336 8.04 13.55 11.35
C PRO A 336 9.17 12.81 10.61
N ASP A 337 9.03 11.50 10.40
CA ASP A 337 9.74 10.84 9.29
C ASP A 337 9.00 11.09 7.96
N VAL A 338 9.72 11.03 6.84
CA VAL A 338 9.16 11.22 5.50
C VAL A 338 9.39 9.97 4.66
N LYS A 339 8.38 9.61 3.86
CA LYS A 339 8.52 8.62 2.81
C LYS A 339 7.94 9.15 1.51
N ALA A 340 8.72 9.09 0.43
CA ALA A 340 8.27 9.41 -0.92
C ALA A 340 7.71 8.16 -1.61
N TYR A 341 6.83 8.37 -2.58
CA TYR A 341 6.30 7.35 -3.48
C TYR A 341 6.55 7.76 -4.93
N ILE A 342 6.97 6.80 -5.73
CA ILE A 342 7.20 6.93 -7.16
C ILE A 342 6.13 6.10 -7.85
N ASP A 343 5.12 6.77 -8.39
CA ASP A 343 4.08 6.14 -9.21
C ASP A 343 4.67 5.67 -10.53
N VAL A 344 4.69 4.35 -10.71
CA VAL A 344 5.16 3.69 -11.93
C VAL A 344 4.01 3.24 -12.82
N SER A 345 2.78 3.19 -12.30
CA SER A 345 1.59 2.78 -13.07
C SER A 345 1.28 3.73 -14.23
N THR A 346 1.71 4.99 -14.12
CA THR A 346 1.57 6.04 -15.13
C THR A 346 2.89 6.42 -15.82
N SER A 347 4.00 5.73 -15.50
CA SER A 347 5.33 6.00 -16.07
C SER A 347 5.41 5.62 -17.56
N PRO A 348 6.25 6.25 -18.40
CA PRO A 348 6.57 5.73 -19.73
C PRO A 348 7.22 4.34 -19.72
N VAL A 349 7.88 3.97 -18.63
CA VAL A 349 8.62 2.71 -18.46
C VAL A 349 7.65 1.53 -18.22
N SER A 350 7.96 0.34 -18.74
CA SER A 350 7.16 -0.87 -18.48
C SER A 350 7.37 -1.40 -17.06
N ASP A 351 6.44 -2.22 -16.57
CA ASP A 351 6.52 -2.78 -15.22
C ASP A 351 7.83 -3.59 -15.02
N LEU A 352 8.21 -4.41 -16.00
CA LEU A 352 9.46 -5.18 -15.93
C LEU A 352 10.71 -4.29 -15.93
N ALA A 353 10.71 -3.23 -16.74
CA ALA A 353 11.85 -2.32 -16.80
C ALA A 353 12.01 -1.54 -15.49
N ALA A 354 10.90 -1.09 -14.88
CA ALA A 354 10.90 -0.46 -13.56
C ALA A 354 11.40 -1.41 -12.46
N ALA A 355 10.96 -2.68 -12.47
CA ALA A 355 11.45 -3.69 -11.54
C ALA A 355 12.95 -3.96 -11.71
N LYS A 356 13.43 -4.09 -12.95
CA LYS A 356 14.86 -4.27 -13.24
C LYS A 356 15.70 -3.06 -12.80
N ALA A 357 15.19 -1.84 -12.94
CA ALA A 357 15.86 -0.62 -12.47
C ALA A 357 16.10 -0.67 -10.94
N VAL A 358 15.07 -0.99 -10.17
CA VAL A 358 15.19 -1.12 -8.70
C VAL A 358 16.14 -2.25 -8.30
N VAL A 359 16.07 -3.40 -8.97
CA VAL A 359 16.99 -4.51 -8.70
C VAL A 359 18.44 -4.11 -8.99
N ARG A 360 18.72 -3.47 -10.13
CA ARG A 360 20.07 -2.97 -10.46
C ARG A 360 20.56 -1.97 -9.43
N HIS A 361 19.70 -1.03 -9.04
CA HIS A 361 20.03 -0.03 -8.02
C HIS A 361 20.43 -0.70 -6.70
N LEU A 362 19.66 -1.68 -6.24
CA LEU A 362 19.95 -2.44 -5.03
C LEU A 362 21.28 -3.21 -5.14
N GLU A 363 21.55 -3.87 -6.26
CA GLU A 363 22.81 -4.57 -6.51
C GLU A 363 24.03 -3.63 -6.51
N GLN A 364 23.91 -2.46 -7.14
CA GLN A 364 24.99 -1.46 -7.23
C GLN A 364 25.41 -0.89 -5.87
N HIS A 365 24.46 -0.74 -4.95
CA HIS A 365 24.69 -0.16 -3.62
C HIS A 365 24.77 -1.23 -2.54
N GLY A 366 24.95 -2.51 -2.92
CA GLY A 366 25.06 -3.64 -1.99
C GLY A 366 23.85 -3.80 -1.06
N SER A 367 22.68 -3.28 -1.45
CA SER A 367 21.49 -3.23 -0.61
C SER A 367 20.55 -4.40 -0.92
N GLY A 368 20.06 -5.06 0.12
CA GLY A 368 19.08 -6.14 0.02
C GLY A 368 19.66 -7.53 -0.28
N GLN A 369 19.18 -8.52 0.47
CA GLN A 369 19.51 -9.91 0.23
C GLN A 369 18.80 -10.42 -1.03
N ASN A 370 19.58 -10.81 -2.06
CA ASN A 370 19.10 -11.38 -3.32
C ASN A 370 17.93 -10.59 -3.97
N PRO A 371 18.14 -9.33 -4.38
CA PRO A 371 17.07 -8.50 -4.93
C PRO A 371 16.43 -9.09 -6.20
N LYS A 372 17.12 -9.97 -6.93
CA LYS A 372 16.60 -10.67 -8.12
C LYS A 372 15.41 -11.59 -7.82
N ALA A 373 15.28 -12.12 -6.60
CA ALA A 373 14.17 -12.99 -6.20
C ALA A 373 12.80 -12.29 -6.38
N TYR A 374 12.77 -10.96 -6.20
CA TYR A 374 11.59 -10.16 -6.46
C TYR A 374 11.08 -10.26 -7.91
N LEU A 375 11.97 -10.43 -8.89
CA LEU A 375 11.56 -10.61 -10.29
C LEU A 375 10.83 -11.95 -10.51
N ASN A 376 11.16 -12.99 -9.74
CA ASN A 376 10.46 -14.27 -9.83
C ASN A 376 9.01 -14.13 -9.36
N VAL A 377 8.79 -13.38 -8.28
CA VAL A 377 7.45 -13.06 -7.77
C VAL A 377 6.60 -12.36 -8.82
N LEU A 378 7.13 -11.31 -9.45
CA LEU A 378 6.37 -10.58 -10.47
C LEU A 378 5.95 -11.49 -11.63
N LYS A 379 6.87 -12.35 -12.08
CA LYS A 379 6.63 -13.30 -13.19
C LYS A 379 5.69 -14.44 -12.80
N ASP A 380 5.58 -14.76 -11.52
CA ASP A 380 4.63 -15.76 -11.02
C ASP A 380 3.20 -15.19 -10.95
N ILE A 381 3.06 -13.92 -10.60
CA ILE A 381 1.76 -13.23 -10.47
C ILE A 381 1.25 -12.72 -11.82
N THR A 382 2.16 -12.24 -12.68
CA THR A 382 1.82 -11.56 -13.95
C THR A 382 2.60 -12.20 -15.11
N PRO A 383 1.95 -12.51 -16.25
CA PRO A 383 2.64 -12.98 -17.44
C PRO A 383 3.79 -12.04 -17.86
N VAL A 384 4.90 -12.63 -18.32
CA VAL A 384 6.12 -11.87 -18.66
C VAL A 384 5.84 -10.86 -19.77
N GLU A 385 5.09 -11.28 -20.79
CA GLU A 385 4.71 -10.45 -21.93
C GLU A 385 3.91 -9.23 -21.46
N GLU A 386 3.05 -9.40 -20.46
CA GLU A 386 2.29 -8.31 -19.86
C GLU A 386 3.20 -7.35 -19.08
N LEU A 387 4.15 -7.86 -18.30
CA LEU A 387 5.13 -7.02 -17.58
C LEU A 387 6.01 -6.21 -18.55
N GLU A 388 6.26 -6.72 -19.76
CA GLU A 388 7.08 -6.06 -20.77
C GLU A 388 6.32 -5.02 -21.59
N THR A 389 5.05 -5.29 -21.90
CA THR A 389 4.27 -4.51 -22.87
C THR A 389 3.20 -3.63 -22.24
N GLN A 390 2.76 -3.96 -21.02
CA GLN A 390 1.67 -3.27 -20.33
C GLN A 390 2.15 -2.62 -19.02
N LYS A 391 1.21 -1.98 -18.32
CA LYS A 391 1.41 -1.29 -17.05
C LYS A 391 0.31 -1.65 -16.07
N GLY A 392 0.61 -1.43 -14.79
CA GLY A 392 -0.36 -1.47 -13.71
C GLY A 392 -0.29 -2.71 -12.82
N ALA A 393 0.57 -3.68 -13.15
CA ALA A 393 0.95 -4.70 -12.20
C ALA A 393 1.77 -4.05 -11.06
N LEU A 394 2.62 -3.07 -11.37
CA LEU A 394 3.27 -2.23 -10.37
C LEU A 394 2.50 -0.93 -10.16
N ALA A 395 2.24 -0.61 -8.89
CA ALA A 395 1.61 0.64 -8.50
C ALA A 395 2.67 1.68 -8.15
N PHE A 396 3.47 1.41 -7.12
CA PHE A 396 4.43 2.37 -6.58
C PHE A 396 5.73 1.69 -6.14
N TYR A 397 6.83 2.45 -6.20
CA TYR A 397 7.97 2.23 -5.32
C TYR A 397 7.99 3.32 -4.27
N SER A 398 8.05 2.97 -2.99
CA SER A 398 8.24 3.95 -1.93
C SER A 398 9.68 3.97 -1.47
N VAL A 399 10.21 5.15 -1.14
CA VAL A 399 11.57 5.34 -0.63
C VAL A 399 11.54 6.17 0.64
N ALA A 400 12.13 5.64 1.70
CA ALA A 400 12.47 6.39 2.91
C ALA A 400 13.99 6.35 3.12
N VAL A 401 14.52 7.27 3.90
CA VAL A 401 15.92 7.22 4.33
C VAL A 401 15.98 6.72 5.76
N LYS A 402 16.68 5.60 6.00
CA LYS A 402 16.87 5.02 7.34
C LYS A 402 18.31 4.60 7.51
N LYS A 403 18.91 4.99 8.63
CA LYS A 403 20.31 4.64 8.97
C LYS A 403 21.29 4.92 7.82
N ASN A 404 21.10 6.03 7.12
CA ASN A 404 21.92 6.44 5.98
C ASN A 404 21.85 5.48 4.76
N GLU A 405 20.72 4.81 4.56
CA GLU A 405 20.42 3.97 3.38
C GLU A 405 19.00 4.25 2.85
N LEU A 406 18.75 3.90 1.59
CA LEU A 406 17.42 3.95 0.99
C LEU A 406 16.61 2.69 1.34
N ASP A 407 15.55 2.87 2.13
CA ASP A 407 14.56 1.83 2.48
C ASP A 407 13.48 1.77 1.40
N ILE A 408 13.68 0.91 0.41
CA ILE A 408 12.79 0.78 -0.76
C ILE A 408 11.71 -0.27 -0.50
N THR A 409 10.47 0.02 -0.91
CA THR A 409 9.36 -0.95 -0.92
C THR A 409 8.66 -0.91 -2.26
N SER A 410 8.47 -2.06 -2.90
CA SER A 410 7.57 -2.20 -4.05
C SER A 410 6.13 -2.42 -3.60
N TYR A 411 5.17 -1.85 -4.32
CA TYR A 411 3.73 -2.08 -4.18
C TYR A 411 3.18 -2.56 -5.53
N PHE A 412 2.49 -3.70 -5.54
CA PHE A 412 1.99 -4.32 -6.76
C PHE A 412 0.61 -4.93 -6.58
N ASN A 413 -0.12 -4.91 -7.69
CA ASN A 413 -1.52 -5.32 -7.78
C ASN A 413 -1.60 -6.68 -8.49
N PRO A 414 -2.29 -7.68 -7.91
CA PRO A 414 -2.50 -8.96 -8.59
C PRO A 414 -3.39 -8.86 -9.83
N GLN A 415 -4.11 -7.74 -10.01
CA GLN A 415 -5.09 -7.46 -11.07
C GLN A 415 -5.95 -8.68 -11.44
N VAL A 416 -6.60 -9.26 -10.41
CA VAL A 416 -7.38 -10.50 -10.52
C VAL A 416 -8.56 -10.38 -11.49
N TYR A 417 -9.24 -9.24 -11.54
CA TYR A 417 -10.34 -8.99 -12.48
C TYR A 417 -9.82 -8.77 -13.90
N LYS A 418 -8.73 -8.01 -14.07
CA LYS A 418 -8.07 -7.85 -15.38
C LYS A 418 -7.65 -9.22 -15.96
N ARG A 419 -7.21 -10.13 -15.09
CA ARG A 419 -6.75 -11.49 -15.45
C ARG A 419 -7.84 -12.56 -15.27
N TYR A 420 -9.12 -12.17 -15.19
CA TYR A 420 -10.23 -13.09 -14.94
C TYR A 420 -10.22 -14.32 -15.87
N PHE A 421 -10.16 -14.10 -17.19
CA PHE A 421 -10.17 -15.20 -18.16
C PHE A 421 -8.96 -16.12 -18.06
N ALA A 422 -7.79 -15.58 -17.73
CA ALA A 422 -6.59 -16.38 -17.50
C ALA A 422 -6.75 -17.28 -16.26
N HIS A 423 -7.32 -16.74 -15.18
CA HIS A 423 -7.62 -17.51 -13.98
C HIS A 423 -8.67 -18.60 -14.23
N GLU A 424 -9.73 -18.33 -15.01
CA GLU A 424 -10.73 -19.33 -15.38
C GLU A 424 -10.09 -20.53 -16.11
N VAL A 425 -9.25 -20.28 -17.13
CA VAL A 425 -8.54 -21.34 -17.87
C VAL A 425 -7.58 -22.11 -16.96
N GLN A 426 -6.86 -21.40 -16.10
CA GLN A 426 -5.87 -21.98 -15.20
C GLN A 426 -6.49 -22.87 -14.11
N LEU A 427 -7.63 -22.45 -13.55
CA LEU A 427 -8.26 -23.12 -12.41
C LEU A 427 -9.23 -24.23 -12.82
N ASN A 428 -9.87 -24.10 -13.99
CA ASN A 428 -10.86 -25.07 -14.48
C ASN A 428 -10.32 -25.98 -15.59
N GLY A 429 -9.05 -25.80 -16.00
CA GLY A 429 -8.49 -26.41 -17.21
C GLY A 429 -9.06 -25.77 -18.47
N GLN A 430 -8.46 -26.03 -19.64
CA GLN A 430 -9.12 -25.70 -20.92
C GLN A 430 -10.47 -26.41 -20.93
N ARG A 431 -11.57 -25.69 -20.67
CA ARG A 431 -12.89 -26.15 -21.08
C ARG A 431 -12.78 -26.39 -22.57
N ARG A 432 -12.79 -27.67 -22.99
CA ARG A 432 -13.06 -28.02 -24.38
C ARG A 432 -14.32 -27.25 -24.77
N SER A 433 -14.22 -26.57 -25.91
CA SER A 433 -15.33 -25.90 -26.59
C SER A 433 -16.61 -26.73 -26.43
N VAL A 434 -17.69 -26.12 -25.96
CA VAL A 434 -19.04 -26.70 -26.02
C VAL A 434 -19.66 -26.49 -27.41
N PHE A 435 -18.81 -26.19 -28.40
CA PHE A 435 -19.10 -26.31 -29.83
C PHE A 435 -18.09 -27.29 -30.42
N GLU A 436 -18.36 -28.58 -30.23
CA GLU A 436 -18.00 -29.70 -31.10
C GLU A 436 -19.15 -30.72 -31.06
#